data_AF-A0A839LPR8-F1
#
_entry.id   AF-A0A839LPR8-F1
#
_cell.length_a   1.000
_cell.length_b   1.000
_cell.length_c   1.000
_cell.angle_alpha   90.00
_cell.angle_beta   90.00
_cell.angle_gamma   90.00
#
_symmetry.space_group_name_H-M   'P 1'
#
loop_
_entity.id
_entity.type
_entity.pdbx_description
1 polymer ?
#
loop_
_entity_poly.entity_id
_entity_poly.type
_entity_poly.pdbx_seq_one_letter_code
_entity_poly.pdbx_strand_id
1 'polypeptide(L)' 'MRLEQALASTRIEGHQPSAEFLADMEAMIDGQLDAEEVRRRIIERAREADRRATAGHAGRLGAQP' A
#
# COMPACT_ATOMS: atom_id res chain seq x y z
N MET A 1 7.48 -20.11 1.28
CA MET A 1 6.50 -19.56 2.24
C MET A 1 5.28 -19.12 1.44
N ARG A 2 4.07 -19.58 1.80
CA ARG A 2 2.84 -19.22 1.09
C ARG A 2 2.41 -17.80 1.51
N LEU A 3 1.90 -17.00 0.57
CA LEU A 3 1.45 -15.63 0.82
C LEU A 3 0.50 -15.51 2.02
N GLU A 4 -0.36 -16.51 2.20
CA GLU A 4 -1.27 -16.60 3.35
C GLU A 4 -0.53 -16.48 4.70
N GLN A 5 0.66 -17.06 4.79
CA GLN A 5 1.48 -17.04 6.00
C GLN A 5 2.12 -15.65 6.21
N ALA A 6 2.55 -14.99 5.12
CA ALA A 6 3.07 -13.62 5.19
C ALA A 6 1.96 -12.64 5.63
N LEU A 7 0.77 -12.76 5.06
CA LEU A 7 -0.39 -11.92 5.40
C LEU A 7 -0.89 -12.16 6.83
N ALA A 8 -0.84 -13.41 7.30
CA ALA A 8 -1.16 -13.75 8.68
C ALA A 8 -0.20 -13.06 9.66
N SER A 9 1.12 -13.09 9.39
CA SER A 9 2.11 -12.40 10.22
C SER A 9 1.91 -10.89 10.25
N THR A 10 1.67 -10.25 9.10
CA THR A 10 1.42 -8.80 9.02
C THR A 10 0.20 -8.39 9.86
N ARG A 11 -0.87 -9.20 9.83
CA ARG A 11 -2.10 -8.95 10.59
C ARG A 11 -1.90 -9.10 12.10
N ILE A 12 -1.07 -10.05 12.55
CA ILE A 12 -0.75 -10.25 13.97
C ILE A 12 0.01 -9.05 14.55
N GLU A 13 0.86 -8.42 13.75
CA GLU A 13 1.60 -7.20 14.12
C GLU A 13 0.73 -5.93 14.12
N GLY A 14 -0.59 -6.06 13.88
CA GLY A 14 -1.53 -4.95 13.86
C GLY A 14 -1.52 -4.15 12.54
N HIS A 15 -0.76 -4.60 11.55
CA HIS A 15 -0.73 -3.98 10.23
C HIS A 15 -1.78 -4.61 9.33
N GLN A 16 -2.77 -3.82 8.92
CA GLN A 16 -3.79 -4.24 7.97
C GLN A 16 -3.40 -3.77 6.55
N PRO A 17 -2.85 -4.65 5.70
CA PRO A 17 -2.52 -4.29 4.33
C PRO A 17 -3.78 -3.85 3.57
N SER A 18 -3.62 -2.89 2.65
CA SER A 18 -4.72 -2.40 1.82
C SER A 18 -5.18 -3.47 0.84
N ALA A 19 -6.45 -3.41 0.41
CA ALA A 19 -7.00 -4.32 -0.58
C ALA A 19 -6.20 -4.29 -1.91
N GLU A 20 -5.69 -3.11 -2.29
CA GLU A 20 -4.87 -2.95 -3.50
C GLU A 20 -3.51 -3.66 -3.39
N PHE A 21 -2.91 -3.66 -2.20
CA PHE A 21 -1.68 -4.40 -1.95
C PHE A 21 -1.92 -5.91 -2.03
N LEU A 22 -3.03 -6.39 -1.47
CA LEU A 22 -3.40 -7.81 -1.54
C LEU A 22 -3.61 -8.27 -2.99
N ALA A 23 -4.28 -7.46 -3.80
CA ALA A 23 -4.54 -7.76 -5.20
C ALA A 23 -3.25 -7.85 -6.04
N ASP A 24 -2.28 -6.96 -5.82
CA ASP A 24 -0.98 -7.05 -6.51
C ASP A 24 -0.20 -8.29 -6.10
N MET A 25 -0.25 -8.65 -4.81
CA MET A 25 0.43 -9.85 -4.31
C MET A 25 -0.18 -11.14 -4.86
N GLU A 26 -1.50 -11.19 -5.01
CA GLU A 26 -2.22 -12.30 -5.66
C GLU A 26 -1.85 -12.39 -7.15
N ALA A 27 -1.88 -11.27 -7.87
CA ALA A 27 -1.48 -11.23 -9.28
C ALA A 27 -0.01 -11.62 -9.50
N MET A 28 0.88 -11.34 -8.55
CA MET A 28 2.28 -11.79 -8.61
C MET A 28 2.42 -13.31 -8.44
N ILE A 29 1.60 -13.91 -7.57
CA ILE A 29 1.61 -15.36 -7.33
C ILE A 29 1.03 -16.12 -8.51
N ASP A 30 -0.01 -15.55 -9.11
CA ASP A 30 -0.62 -16.08 -10.32
C ASP A 30 0.26 -15.85 -11.58
N GLY A 31 1.41 -15.17 -11.42
CA GLY A 31 2.35 -14.88 -12.51
C GLY A 31 1.86 -13.84 -13.50
N GLN A 32 0.79 -13.10 -13.16
CA GLN A 32 0.24 -12.01 -13.97
C GLN A 32 1.05 -10.71 -13.84
N LEU A 33 1.73 -10.53 -12.70
CA LEU A 33 2.66 -9.44 -12.46
C LEU A 33 4.03 -10.00 -12.07
N ASP A 34 5.10 -9.36 -12.52
CA ASP A 34 6.42 -9.61 -11.99
C ASP A 34 6.66 -8.79 -10.70
N ALA A 35 7.70 -9.17 -9.96
CA ALA A 35 8.03 -8.53 -8.69
C ALA A 35 8.47 -7.05 -8.86
N GLU A 36 9.01 -6.67 -10.02
CA GLU A 36 9.45 -5.31 -10.29
C GLU A 36 8.25 -4.37 -10.49
N GLU A 37 7.24 -4.84 -11.21
CA GLU A 37 5.99 -4.15 -11.48
C GLU A 37 5.15 -4.00 -10.21
N VAL A 38 5.07 -5.03 -9.37
CA VAL A 38 4.45 -4.91 -8.04
C VAL A 38 5.17 -3.86 -7.19
N ARG A 39 6.51 -3.88 -7.18
CA ARG A 39 7.31 -2.89 -6.45
C ARG A 39 7.06 -1.46 -6.96
N ARG A 40 6.98 -1.28 -8.27
CA ARG A 40 6.70 0.03 -8.90
C ARG A 40 5.34 0.57 -8.45
N ARG A 41 4.29 -0.26 -8.50
CA ARG A 41 2.92 0.10 -8.08
C ARG A 41 2.84 0.49 -6.61
N ILE A 42 3.52 -0.25 -5.74
CA ILE A 42 3.57 0.07 -4.30
C ILE A 42 4.22 1.43 -4.08
N ILE A 43 5.35 1.71 -4.75
CA ILE A 43 6.06 2.99 -4.62
C ILE A 43 5.20 4.16 -5.14
N GLU A 44 4.51 3.98 -6.26
CA GLU A 44 3.61 5.00 -6.82
C GLU A 44 2.47 5.32 -5.87
N ARG A 45 1.81 4.31 -5.30
CA ARG A 45 0.75 4.50 -4.30
C ARG A 45 1.27 5.17 -3.03
N ALA A 46 2.44 4.78 -2.55
CA ALA A 46 3.07 5.42 -1.38
C ALA A 46 3.34 6.91 -1.64
N ARG A 47 3.85 7.26 -2.82
CA ARG A 47 4.07 8.66 -3.23
C ARG A 47 2.76 9.44 -3.38
N GLU A 48 1.70 8.80 -3.84
CA GLU A 48 0.39 9.46 -3.90
C GLU A 48 -0.23 9.66 -2.52
N ALA A 49 -0.13 8.67 -1.64
CA ALA A 49 -0.57 8.80 -0.25
C ALA A 49 0.19 9.92 0.47
N ASP A 50 1.51 10.02 0.26
CA ASP A 50 2.35 11.08 0.81
C ASP A 50 1.95 12.48 0.28
N ARG A 51 1.71 12.60 -1.04
CA ARG A 51 1.18 13.84 -1.64
C ARG A 51 -0.17 14.24 -1.06
N ARG A 52 -1.09 13.28 -0.89
CA ARG A 52 -2.42 13.52 -0.31
C ARG A 52 -2.33 13.92 1.17
N ALA A 53 -1.46 13.26 1.94
CA ALA A 53 -1.22 13.59 3.34
C ALA A 53 -0.65 15.02 3.48
N THR A 54 0.28 15.39 2.61
CA THR A 54 0.88 16.73 2.56
C THR A 54 -0.13 17.80 2.14
N ALA A 55 -0.95 17.52 1.13
CA ALA A 55 -2.03 18.42 0.69
C ALA A 55 -3.11 18.61 1.76
N GLY A 56 -3.47 17.53 2.48
CA GLY A 56 -4.41 17.56 3.60
C GLY A 56 -3.87 18.25 4.86
N HIS A 57 -2.55 18.37 5.01
CA HIS A 57 -1.91 19.14 6.08
C HIS A 57 -1.97 20.65 5.78
N ALA A 58 -1.73 21.06 4.54
CA ALA A 58 -1.83 22.47 4.12
C ALA A 58 -3.27 23.03 4.23
N GLY A 59 -4.29 22.22 3.93
CA GLY A 59 -5.70 22.62 4.08
C GLY A 59 -6.16 22.80 5.54
N ARG A 60 -5.48 22.17 6.51
CA ARG A 60 -5.81 22.27 7.95
C ARG A 60 -5.21 23.51 8.63
N LEU A 61 -4.17 24.10 8.07
CA LEU A 61 -3.49 25.30 8.60
C LEU A 61 -4.01 26.60 7.96
N GLY A 62 -4.69 26.53 6.81
CA GLY A 62 -5.36 27.68 6.17
C GLY A 62 -6.79 27.94 6.63
N ALA A 63 -7.31 27.14 7.58
CA ALA A 63 -8.68 27.20 8.09
C ALA A 63 -8.73 27.40 9.61
N GLN A 64 -7.89 28.29 10.15
CA GLN A 64 -8.06 28.82 11.51
C GLN A 64 -8.44 30.30 11.38
N PRO A 65 -9.62 30.73 11.90
CA PRO A 65 -10.03 32.12 11.93
C PRO A 65 -9.20 32.96 12.93
#